data_AF-A0A1G6LCZ4-F1
#
_entry.id   AF-A0A1G6LCZ4-F1
#
_cell.length_a   1.000
_cell.length_b   1.000
_cell.length_c   1.000
_cell.angle_alpha   90.00
_cell.angle_beta   90.00
_cell.angle_gamma   90.00
#
_symmetry.space_group_name_H-M   'P 1'
#
loop_
_entity.id
_entity.type
_entity.pdbx_description
1 polymer ?
#
loop_
_entity_poly.entity_id
_entity_poly.type
_entity_poly.pdbx_seq_one_letter_code
_entity_poly.pdbx_strand_id
1 'polypeptide(L)'
;MFKSLLVISITSFVIGLGFQIMICGLYITTIIEAYDPALVLLLALYLVSETLVIGGVLYFVVAAPLLFLLLGKLHMTEPGFYPLAAILLCAVLAASKGFYTEMMDWRLFALFVPAAFFFGGMWWNRIELDRRVKLAA
;
A
#
# COMPACT_ATOMS: atom_id res chain seq x y z
N MET A 1 5.86 -16.52 12.63
CA MET A 1 4.67 -15.75 12.24
C MET A 1 4.94 -14.24 12.12
N PHE A 2 5.38 -13.57 13.19
CA PHE A 2 5.67 -12.12 13.18
C PHE A 2 6.71 -11.68 12.15
N LYS A 3 7.82 -12.42 12.00
CA LYS A 3 8.86 -12.11 10.99
C LYS A 3 8.30 -12.06 9.56
N SER A 4 7.40 -12.97 9.20
CA SER A 4 6.80 -13.01 7.87
C SER A 4 5.80 -11.87 7.67
N LEU A 5 5.01 -11.53 8.69
CA LEU A 5 4.11 -10.37 8.65
C LEU A 5 4.89 -9.07 8.42
N LEU A 6 5.93 -8.84 9.21
CA LEU A 6 6.77 -7.65 9.11
C LEU A 6 7.38 -7.52 7.70
N VAL A 7 7.90 -8.61 7.15
CA VAL A 7 8.46 -8.64 5.79
C VAL A 7 7.41 -8.29 4.74
N ILE A 8 6.21 -8.88 4.82
CA ILE A 8 5.10 -8.56 3.91
C ILE A 8 4.73 -7.08 4.03
N SER A 9 4.54 -6.56 5.24
CA SER A 9 4.20 -5.16 5.48
C SER A 9 5.26 -4.18 4.93
N ILE A 10 6.53 -4.42 5.23
CA ILE A 10 7.62 -3.55 4.74
C ILE A 10 7.71 -3.61 3.22
N THR A 11 7.67 -4.80 2.63
CA THR A 11 7.79 -4.98 1.18
C THR A 11 6.63 -4.30 0.46
N SER A 12 5.41 -4.51 0.94
CA SER A 12 4.21 -3.83 0.43
C SER A 12 4.31 -2.31 0.52
N PHE A 13 4.77 -1.78 1.66
CA PHE A 13 4.91 -0.35 1.87
C PHE A 13 5.95 0.26 0.91
N VAL A 14 7.10 -0.38 0.74
CA VAL A 14 8.15 0.06 -0.19
C VAL A 14 7.65 0.05 -1.63
N ILE A 15 6.88 -0.96 -2.03
CA ILE A 15 6.26 -0.99 -3.36
C ILE A 15 5.26 0.17 -3.50
N GLY A 16 4.40 0.38 -2.50
CA GLY A 16 3.49 1.52 -2.46
C GLY A 16 4.20 2.86 -2.60
N LEU A 17 5.33 3.04 -1.90
CA LEU A 17 6.16 4.23 -1.99
C LEU A 17 6.72 4.43 -3.40
N GLY A 18 7.16 3.36 -4.06
CA GLY A 18 7.61 3.41 -5.46
C GLY A 18 6.51 3.89 -6.40
N PHE A 19 5.29 3.37 -6.25
CA PHE A 19 4.14 3.84 -7.02
C PHE A 19 3.77 5.29 -6.72
N GLN A 20 3.84 5.70 -5.45
CA GLN A 20 3.57 7.06 -5.04
C GLN A 20 4.57 8.04 -5.70
N ILE A 21 5.86 7.72 -5.68
CA ILE A 21 6.91 8.51 -6.36
C ILE A 21 6.63 8.60 -7.86
N MET A 22 6.28 7.49 -8.50
CA MET A 22 5.96 7.45 -9.93
C MET A 22 4.77 8.35 -10.27
N ILE A 23 3.67 8.26 -9.52
CA ILE A 23 2.47 9.07 -9.77
C ILE A 23 2.75 10.55 -9.46
N CYS A 24 3.48 10.87 -8.39
CA CYS A 24 3.89 12.26 -8.11
C CYS A 24 4.79 12.82 -9.21
N GLY A 25 5.72 12.03 -9.75
CA GLY A 25 6.53 12.42 -10.90
C GLY A 25 5.69 12.72 -12.14
N LEU A 26 4.76 11.82 -12.49
CA LEU A 26 3.82 12.03 -13.59
C LEU A 26 2.98 13.31 -13.40
N TYR A 27 2.46 13.52 -12.19
CA TYR A 27 1.70 14.72 -11.84
C TYR A 27 2.52 16.00 -12.04
N ILE A 28 3.78 16.03 -11.62
CA ILE A 28 4.65 17.19 -11.84
C ILE A 28 4.87 17.44 -13.32
N THR A 29 5.11 16.40 -14.12
CA THR A 29 5.32 16.54 -15.57
C THR A 29 4.08 17.07 -16.30
N THR A 30 2.88 16.93 -15.73
CA THR A 30 1.67 17.54 -16.31
C THR A 30 1.49 19.02 -16.02
N ILE A 31 2.19 19.56 -15.02
CA ILE A 31 2.04 20.96 -14.58
C ILE A 31 3.25 21.79 -14.99
N ILE A 32 4.43 21.18 -14.94
CA ILE A 32 5.70 21.81 -15.24
C ILE A 32 6.28 21.09 -16.44
N GLU A 33 6.48 21.82 -17.54
CA GLU A 33 7.35 21.40 -18.64
C GLU A 33 8.82 21.48 -18.18
N ALA A 34 9.20 20.60 -17.26
CA ALA A 34 10.55 20.50 -16.76
C ALA A 34 11.38 19.68 -17.76
N TYR A 35 12.36 20.31 -18.39
CA TYR A 35 13.36 19.62 -19.23
C TYR A 35 14.40 18.86 -18.39
N ASP A 36 14.53 19.19 -17.10
CA ASP A 36 15.49 18.55 -16.19
C ASP A 36 14.82 17.43 -15.34
N PRO A 37 15.17 16.15 -15.57
CA PRO A 37 14.62 15.03 -14.81
C PRO A 37 15.01 15.06 -13.32
N ALA A 38 16.13 15.69 -12.95
CA ALA A 38 16.54 15.79 -11.55
C ALA A 38 15.59 16.70 -10.76
N LEU A 39 15.14 17.81 -11.37
CA LEU A 39 14.16 18.70 -10.78
C LEU A 39 12.81 18.01 -10.59
N VAL A 40 12.35 17.22 -11.57
CA VAL A 40 11.11 16.43 -11.47
C VAL A 40 11.19 15.44 -10.31
N LEU A 41 12.31 14.71 -10.19
CA LEU A 41 12.51 13.77 -9.09
C LEU A 41 12.50 14.48 -7.73
N LEU A 42 13.18 15.62 -7.62
CA LEU A 42 13.29 16.35 -6.36
C LEU A 42 11.93 16.90 -5.91
N LEU A 43 11.13 17.41 -6.84
CA LEU A 43 9.75 17.83 -6.58
C LEU A 43 8.86 16.63 -6.22
N ALA A 44 9.04 15.47 -6.87
CA ALA A 44 8.26 14.28 -6.57
C ALA A 44 8.56 13.80 -5.14
N LEU A 45 9.84 13.75 -4.77
CA LEU A 45 10.26 13.41 -3.40
C LEU A 45 9.74 14.41 -2.37
N TYR A 46 9.71 15.70 -2.70
CA TYR A 46 9.11 16.73 -1.85
C TYR A 46 7.62 16.44 -1.61
N LEU A 47 6.83 16.22 -2.66
CA LEU A 47 5.40 15.88 -2.56
C LEU A 47 5.15 14.59 -1.75
N VAL A 48 5.99 13.58 -1.95
CA VAL A 48 5.90 12.32 -1.20
C VAL A 48 6.22 12.55 0.28
N SER A 49 7.24 13.35 0.60
CA SER A 49 7.69 13.60 1.97
C SER A 49 6.61 14.18 2.88
N GLU A 50 5.73 15.04 2.35
CA GLU A 50 4.62 15.66 3.08
C GLU A 50 3.61 14.62 3.60
N THR A 51 3.54 13.46 2.95
CA THR A 51 2.57 12.40 3.28
C THR A 51 3.22 11.13 3.80
N LEU A 52 4.55 11.02 3.75
CA LEU A 52 5.28 9.82 4.10
C LEU A 52 5.12 9.44 5.58
N VAL A 53 5.21 10.41 6.49
CA VAL A 53 5.09 10.16 7.93
C VAL A 53 3.68 9.72 8.28
N ILE A 54 2.67 10.47 7.83
CA ILE A 54 1.25 10.15 8.07
C ILE A 54 0.89 8.81 7.41
N GLY A 55 1.34 8.62 6.16
CA GLY A 55 1.17 7.39 5.40
C GLY A 55 1.78 6.18 6.10
N GLY A 56 3.03 6.30 6.56
CA GLY A 56 3.71 5.26 7.33
C GLY A 56 2.97 4.92 8.62
N VAL A 57 2.59 5.92 9.42
CA VAL A 57 1.85 5.70 10.67
C VAL A 57 0.52 5.00 10.41
N LEU A 58 -0.29 5.52 9.49
CA LEU A 58 -1.57 4.92 9.14
C LEU A 58 -1.40 3.50 8.58
N TYR A 59 -0.37 3.24 7.77
CA TYR A 59 -0.12 1.91 7.23
C TYR A 59 0.29 0.91 8.31
N PHE A 60 1.33 1.21 9.09
CA PHE A 60 1.90 0.25 10.03
C PHE A 60 1.10 0.10 11.33
N VAL A 61 0.45 1.17 11.80
CA VAL A 61 -0.31 1.17 13.06
C VAL A 61 -1.76 0.77 12.84
N VAL A 62 -2.35 1.07 11.68
CA VAL A 62 -3.78 0.86 11.44
C VAL A 62 -4.02 -0.15 10.32
N ALA A 63 -3.55 0.11 9.10
CA ALA A 63 -3.89 -0.70 7.94
C ALA A 63 -3.33 -2.12 8.05
N ALA A 64 -2.03 -2.31 8.27
CA ALA A 64 -1.39 -3.62 8.32
C ALA A 64 -1.96 -4.52 9.46
N PRO A 65 -2.22 -4.02 10.68
CA PRO A 65 -2.92 -4.80 11.71
C PRO A 65 -4.35 -5.18 11.31
N LEU A 66 -5.11 -4.24 10.73
CA LEU A 66 -6.47 -4.53 10.26
C LEU A 66 -6.48 -5.55 9.11
N LEU A 67 -5.56 -5.41 8.14
CA LEU A 67 -5.37 -6.36 7.04
C LEU A 67 -5.01 -7.75 7.57
N PHE A 68 -4.13 -7.83 8.56
CA PHE A 68 -3.79 -9.09 9.22
C PHE A 68 -5.03 -9.75 9.86
N LEU A 69 -5.84 -9.00 10.61
CA LEU A 69 -7.05 -9.52 11.24
C LEU A 69 -8.09 -9.95 10.22
N LEU A 70 -8.27 -9.15 9.16
CA LEU A 70 -9.27 -9.38 8.13
C LEU A 70 -8.88 -10.57 7.24
N LEU A 71 -7.68 -10.56 6.68
CA LEU A 71 -7.17 -11.64 5.84
C LEU A 71 -6.83 -12.92 6.62
N GLY A 72 -6.57 -12.82 7.93
CA GLY A 72 -6.42 -13.98 8.81
C GLY A 72 -7.74 -14.71 9.08
N LYS A 73 -8.88 -14.03 8.96
CA LYS A 73 -10.22 -14.62 9.10
C LYS A 73 -10.82 -15.11 7.78
N LEU A 74 -10.40 -14.53 6.67
CA LEU A 74 -10.79 -14.96 5.33
C LEU A 74 -10.24 -16.36 5.06
N HIS A 75 -11.12 -17.36 5.07
CA HIS A 75 -10.85 -18.74 4.62
C HIS A 75 -11.18 -18.92 3.13
N MET A 76 -11.17 -17.84 2.35
CA MET A 76 -11.64 -17.90 0.98
C MET A 76 -10.65 -18.63 0.09
N THR A 77 -11.20 -19.49 -0.77
CA THR A 77 -10.46 -20.30 -1.74
C THR A 77 -10.07 -19.52 -3.00
N GLU A 78 -10.56 -18.29 -3.14
CA GLU A 78 -10.37 -17.49 -4.35
C GLU A 78 -9.20 -16.49 -4.22
N PRO A 79 -8.19 -16.56 -5.11
CA PRO A 79 -6.98 -15.75 -5.00
C PRO A 79 -7.23 -14.25 -5.20
N GLY A 80 -8.26 -13.88 -5.98
CA GLY A 80 -8.58 -12.47 -6.26
C GLY A 80 -9.17 -11.70 -5.09
N PHE A 81 -9.72 -12.39 -4.08
CA PHE A 81 -10.46 -11.74 -3.00
C PHE A 81 -9.54 -11.07 -1.97
N TYR A 82 -8.32 -11.59 -1.77
CA TYR A 82 -7.37 -11.06 -0.78
C TYR A 82 -6.82 -9.68 -1.17
N PRO A 83 -6.32 -9.46 -2.41
CA PRO A 83 -5.90 -8.13 -2.84
C PRO A 83 -7.07 -7.13 -2.91
N LEU A 84 -8.25 -7.57 -3.34
CA LEU A 84 -9.44 -6.70 -3.42
C LEU A 84 -9.91 -6.22 -2.05
N ALA A 85 -10.02 -7.13 -1.08
CA ALA A 85 -10.39 -6.78 0.29
C ALA A 85 -9.37 -5.84 0.93
N ALA A 86 -8.08 -6.05 0.64
CA ALA A 86 -7.02 -5.19 1.12
C ALA A 86 -7.10 -3.78 0.53
N ILE A 87 -7.28 -3.67 -0.80
CA ILE A 87 -7.47 -2.39 -1.49
C ILE A 87 -8.68 -1.65 -0.91
N LEU A 88 -9.80 -2.34 -0.74
CA LEU A 88 -11.04 -1.72 -0.26
C LEU A 88 -10.88 -1.13 1.14
N LEU A 89 -10.21 -1.85 2.05
CA LEU A 89 -9.89 -1.33 3.38
C LEU A 89 -9.00 -0.08 3.31
N CYS A 90 -7.94 -0.14 2.50
CA CYS A 90 -6.99 0.95 2.37
C CYS A 90 -7.57 2.18 1.64
N ALA A 91 -8.49 1.96 0.70
CA ALA A 91 -9.27 3.02 0.05
C ALA A 91 -10.20 3.71 1.05
N VAL A 92 -10.87 2.96 1.93
CA VAL A 92 -11.70 3.52 3.00
C VAL A 92 -10.85 4.32 4.00
N LEU A 93 -9.67 3.82 4.38
CA LEU A 93 -8.75 4.55 5.26
C LEU A 93 -8.21 5.84 4.62
N ALA A 94 -7.92 5.81 3.31
CA ALA A 94 -7.49 6.99 2.58
C ALA A 94 -8.64 8.02 2.46
N ALA A 95 -9.87 7.56 2.21
CA ALA A 95 -11.06 8.40 2.15
C ALA A 95 -11.44 8.98 3.53
N SER A 96 -11.26 8.23 4.62
CA SER A 96 -11.62 8.68 5.97
C SER A 96 -10.72 9.80 6.47
N LYS A 97 -9.44 9.87 6.05
CA LYS A 97 -8.61 11.08 6.28
C LYS A 97 -9.26 12.31 5.64
N GLY A 98 -9.84 12.17 4.45
CA GLY A 98 -10.54 13.25 3.76
C GLY A 98 -11.69 13.87 4.55
N PHE A 99 -12.33 13.12 5.44
CA PHE A 99 -13.33 13.65 6.38
C PHE A 99 -12.73 14.55 7.47
N TYR A 100 -11.48 14.32 7.87
CA TYR A 100 -10.81 15.10 8.91
C TYR A 100 -10.03 16.30 8.36
N THR A 101 -9.57 16.24 7.10
CA THR A 101 -8.73 17.29 6.48
C THR A 101 -9.44 18.11 5.41
N GLU A 102 -10.77 18.00 5.28
CA GLU A 102 -11.64 18.66 4.28
C GLU A 102 -11.30 18.38 2.79
N MET A 103 -10.16 17.75 2.52
CA MET A 103 -9.71 17.31 1.20
C MET A 103 -9.16 15.89 1.26
N MET A 104 -9.55 15.08 0.27
CA MET A 104 -9.00 13.76 0.05
C MET A 104 -7.56 13.88 -0.45
N ASP A 105 -6.60 13.44 0.35
CA ASP A 105 -5.20 13.45 -0.03
C ASP A 105 -4.90 12.31 -1.00
N TRP A 106 -5.02 12.59 -2.30
CA TRP A 106 -4.82 11.60 -3.38
C TRP A 106 -3.45 10.93 -3.32
N ARG A 107 -2.44 11.59 -2.72
CA ARG A 107 -1.09 11.03 -2.53
C ARG A 107 -1.12 9.82 -1.60
N LEU A 108 -1.99 9.82 -0.59
CA LEU A 108 -2.18 8.66 0.27
C LEU A 108 -2.91 7.52 -0.45
N PHE A 109 -3.80 7.82 -1.40
CA PHE A 109 -4.37 6.79 -2.27
C PHE A 109 -3.29 6.16 -3.15
N ALA A 110 -2.41 6.98 -3.74
CA ALA A 110 -1.27 6.52 -4.55
C ALA A 110 -0.29 5.64 -3.76
N LEU A 111 -0.19 5.83 -2.44
CA LEU A 111 0.60 4.98 -1.54
C LEU A 111 -0.16 3.70 -1.13
N PHE A 112 -1.38 3.85 -0.61
CA PHE A 112 -2.08 2.77 0.08
C PHE A 112 -2.69 1.75 -0.86
N VAL A 113 -3.22 2.14 -2.02
CA VAL A 113 -3.87 1.19 -2.94
C VAL A 113 -2.86 0.15 -3.46
N PRO A 114 -1.69 0.54 -3.99
CA PRO A 114 -0.69 -0.44 -4.40
C PRO A 114 -0.15 -1.23 -3.21
N ALA A 115 0.17 -0.57 -2.08
CA ALA A 115 0.67 -1.27 -0.89
C ALA A 115 -0.30 -2.37 -0.41
N ALA A 116 -1.61 -2.08 -0.44
CA ALA A 116 -2.64 -3.02 -0.04
C ALA A 116 -2.78 -4.20 -1.03
N PHE A 117 -2.75 -3.92 -2.33
CA PHE A 117 -2.78 -4.96 -3.35
C PHE A 117 -1.64 -5.97 -3.17
N PHE A 118 -0.41 -5.47 -3.03
CA PHE A 118 0.77 -6.32 -2.81
C PHE A 118 0.73 -7.02 -1.45
N PHE A 119 0.18 -6.38 -0.42
CA PHE A 119 -0.01 -7.02 0.88
C PHE A 119 -0.94 -8.23 0.78
N GLY A 120 -2.11 -8.06 0.15
CA GLY A 120 -3.06 -9.14 -0.06
C GLY A 120 -2.49 -10.27 -0.92
N GLY A 121 -1.77 -9.94 -1.99
CA GLY A 121 -1.14 -10.93 -2.87
C GLY A 121 -0.03 -11.74 -2.17
N MET A 122 0.86 -11.09 -1.42
CA MET A 122 1.89 -11.79 -0.66
C MET A 122 1.31 -12.61 0.50
N TRP A 123 0.24 -12.11 1.13
CA TRP A 123 -0.49 -12.85 2.15
C TRP A 123 -1.11 -14.14 1.60
N TRP A 124 -1.73 -14.06 0.42
CA TRP A 124 -2.24 -15.23 -0.30
C TRP A 124 -1.14 -16.24 -0.59
N ASN A 125 -0.04 -15.80 -1.21
CA ASN A 125 1.09 -16.66 -1.54
C ASN A 125 1.61 -17.42 -0.32
N ARG A 126 1.67 -16.75 0.84
CA ARG A 126 2.06 -17.38 2.10
C ARG A 126 1.10 -18.50 2.51
N ILE A 127 -0.21 -18.27 2.45
CA ILE A 127 -1.22 -19.30 2.79
C ILE A 127 -1.11 -20.50 1.85
N GLU A 128 -0.91 -20.25 0.56
CA GLU A 128 -0.79 -21.30 -0.46
C GLU A 128 0.46 -22.15 -0.25
N LEU A 129 1.61 -21.52 0.06
CA LEU A 129 2.85 -22.21 0.44
C LEU A 129 2.66 -23.09 1.68
N ASP A 130 2.06 -22.55 2.75
CA ASP A 130 1.79 -23.30 3.98
C ASP A 130 0.88 -24.52 3.71
N ARG A 131 -0.11 -24.38 2.82
CA ARG A 131 -0.99 -25.50 2.42
C ARG A 131 -0.24 -26.57 1.65
N ARG A 132 0.59 -26.19 0.67
CA ARG A 132 1.39 -27.13 -0.14
C ARG A 132 2.38 -27.92 0.70
N VAL A 133 3.06 -27.26 1.65
CA VAL A 133 3.99 -27.92 2.57
C VAL A 133 3.27 -28.94 3.46
N LYS A 134 2.09 -28.61 3.98
CA LYS A 134 1.29 -29.54 4.79
C LYS A 134 0.76 -30.75 4.02
N LEU A 135 0.55 -30.62 2.71
CA LEU A 135 0.11 -31.73 1.86
C LEU A 135 1.25 -32.64 1.42
N ALA A 136 2.50 -32.15 1.51
CA ALA A 136 3.71 -32.89 1.14
C ALA A 136 4.37 -33.62 2.32
N ALA A 137 3.95 -33.31 3.56
CA ALA A 137 4.41 -33.91 4.81
C ALA A 137 3.42 -34.98 5.30
#